data_AF-A0A3M1QNV2-F1
#
_entry.id   AF-A0A3M1QNV2-F1
#
_cell.length_a   1.000
_cell.length_b   1.000
_cell.length_c   1.000
_cell.angle_alpha   90.00
_cell.angle_beta   90.00
_cell.angle_gamma   90.00
#
_symmetry.space_group_name_H-M   'P 1'
#
loop_
_entity.id
_entity.type
_entity.pdbx_description
1 polymer ?
#
loop_
_entity_poly.entity_id
_entity_poly.type
_entity_poly.pdbx_seq_one_letter_code
_entity_poly.pdbx_strand_id
1 'polypeptide(L)'
;MRRSGQHKHTDGHATACSHLPPAGGFIMSDRQFARSTPPPTATLLLAGVLMLSPASLANDDTDVANLVADDVAAGVLSFRVTDDAGATIPCRLTFIGEGGPGANLFTRTDARPTEFAVRNNVIYSVSGFGQVTVPVGTYTVYASRGMEWSIQSADIVIGKDQTAAFEAALRHEVDTTGWISGDFHLHTLTHSGHGDANMEERVISFVGEGLEFAVATDHNHNTDYGPTVHKIGIDHRVTTVTGNEVSTPIGHFNAFPLDPQRKIPPPDLRNARALFKLIRDETNQYGVTPVIQLNHPRWYGIDYFRRTGLDPVIGTSESPSYSSDFDSLEVFNDNPGWGYYNDDIPGDPPRGSNRHWVLGDWFNLLNRGYRYT
;
A
#
# COMPACT_ATOMS: atom_id res chain seq x y z
N MET A 1 26.05 -64.39 -20.65
CA MET A 1 26.91 -65.02 -19.61
C MET A 1 26.30 -64.74 -18.25
N ARG A 2 26.09 -65.78 -17.44
CA ARG A 2 25.57 -65.75 -16.07
C ARG A 2 26.64 -65.30 -15.06
N ARG A 3 26.20 -64.66 -13.96
CA ARG A 3 26.54 -64.83 -12.52
C ARG A 3 26.17 -63.51 -11.82
N SER A 4 25.19 -63.37 -10.92
CA SER A 4 24.82 -64.04 -9.65
C SER A 4 25.93 -64.04 -8.58
N GLY A 5 25.72 -63.25 -7.51
CA GLY A 5 26.44 -63.30 -6.25
C GLY A 5 25.67 -62.54 -5.16
N GLN A 6 25.19 -63.27 -4.14
CA GLN A 6 24.35 -62.85 -3.02
C GLN A 6 25.12 -62.24 -1.83
N HIS A 7 24.39 -61.42 -1.08
CA HIS A 7 24.34 -61.20 0.38
C HIS A 7 25.60 -60.93 1.23
N LYS A 8 25.51 -59.87 2.05
CA LYS A 8 25.55 -59.98 3.52
C LYS A 8 24.90 -58.77 4.22
N HIS A 9 23.92 -59.06 5.06
CA HIS A 9 23.40 -58.21 6.13
C HIS A 9 24.40 -58.18 7.28
N THR A 10 24.55 -57.03 7.93
CA THR A 10 24.95 -56.91 9.34
C THR A 10 24.18 -55.76 9.97
N ASP A 11 23.34 -56.09 10.94
CA ASP A 11 22.68 -55.16 11.86
C ASP A 11 23.67 -54.66 12.92
N GLY A 12 23.39 -53.47 13.46
CA GLY A 12 23.81 -53.08 14.81
C GLY A 12 24.46 -51.71 14.94
N HIS A 13 23.66 -50.67 15.19
CA HIS A 13 23.68 -49.96 16.49
C HIS A 13 22.68 -48.78 16.48
N ALA A 14 21.71 -48.86 17.37
CA ALA A 14 20.85 -47.77 17.76
C ALA A 14 21.60 -46.82 18.70
N THR A 15 21.50 -45.50 18.46
CA THR A 15 21.63 -44.50 19.53
C THR A 15 20.71 -43.29 19.27
N ALA A 16 19.74 -43.16 20.18
CA ALA A 16 19.11 -41.96 20.73
C ALA A 16 18.75 -40.72 19.88
N CYS A 17 17.46 -40.36 20.03
CA CYS A 17 16.83 -39.05 19.84
C CYS A 17 17.69 -37.81 20.14
N SER A 18 17.57 -36.81 19.28
CA SER A 18 17.32 -35.43 19.71
C SER A 18 16.57 -34.66 18.62
N HIS A 19 15.39 -34.15 18.97
CA HIS A 19 14.61 -33.21 18.17
C HIS A 19 15.47 -31.99 17.78
N LEU A 20 15.57 -31.70 16.49
CA LEU A 20 15.98 -30.40 15.99
C LEU A 20 14.76 -29.48 16.02
N PRO A 21 14.82 -28.29 16.64
CA PRO A 21 13.72 -27.34 16.60
C PRO A 21 13.56 -26.78 15.18
N PRO A 22 12.33 -26.41 14.76
CA PRO A 22 12.15 -25.66 13.53
C PRO A 22 12.89 -24.32 13.64
N ALA A 23 13.49 -23.89 12.54
CA ALA A 23 14.16 -22.61 12.40
C ALA A 23 13.20 -21.48 12.79
N GLY A 24 13.42 -20.89 13.97
CA GLY A 24 12.69 -19.74 14.44
C GLY A 24 13.07 -18.51 13.63
N GLY A 25 12.08 -17.85 13.01
CA GLY A 25 12.15 -16.42 12.77
C GLY A 25 12.13 -15.70 14.11
N PHE A 26 13.12 -14.84 14.36
CA PHE A 26 13.12 -13.86 15.44
C PHE A 26 12.70 -12.53 14.81
N ILE A 27 11.51 -11.97 15.10
CA ILE A 27 11.12 -11.13 16.25
C ILE A 27 11.98 -9.86 16.38
N MET A 28 11.46 -8.74 15.89
CA MET A 28 11.69 -7.44 16.53
C MET A 28 10.75 -7.38 17.75
N SER A 29 11.31 -7.46 18.95
CA SER A 29 10.55 -7.31 20.18
C SER A 29 10.39 -5.83 20.51
N ASP A 30 9.15 -5.45 20.81
CA ASP A 30 8.73 -4.13 21.23
C ASP A 30 9.46 -3.67 22.52
N ARG A 31 10.55 -2.92 22.34
CA ARG A 31 11.18 -2.11 23.40
C ARG A 31 11.93 -0.93 22.77
N GLN A 32 11.22 0.17 22.53
CA GLN A 32 11.63 1.55 22.85
C GLN A 32 10.70 2.57 22.18
N PHE A 33 9.44 2.64 22.62
CA PHE A 33 8.68 3.88 22.55
C PHE A 33 7.88 4.07 23.84
N ALA A 34 8.60 4.27 24.95
CA ALA A 34 8.00 4.77 26.17
C ALA A 34 7.75 6.28 26.01
N ARG A 35 6.53 6.64 25.59
CA ARG A 35 6.03 8.02 25.69
C ARG A 35 5.80 8.35 27.17
N SER A 36 6.37 9.47 27.59
CA SER A 36 6.33 10.00 28.96
C SER A 36 5.25 11.07 29.10
N THR A 37 4.03 10.67 29.47
CA THR A 37 3.05 11.54 30.18
C THR A 37 1.98 10.68 30.86
N PRO A 38 1.62 10.92 32.14
CA PRO A 38 0.55 10.18 32.81
C PRO A 38 -0.84 10.77 32.45
N PRO A 39 -1.92 9.95 32.38
CA PRO A 39 -3.28 10.47 32.21
C PRO A 39 -3.83 10.98 33.56
N PRO A 40 -4.70 12.00 33.58
CA PRO A 40 -5.44 12.36 34.77
C PRO A 40 -6.53 11.32 35.04
N THR A 41 -6.64 10.92 36.30
CA THR A 41 -7.72 10.10 36.87
C THR A 41 -9.09 10.72 36.60
N ALA A 42 -9.98 9.97 35.95
CA ALA A 42 -11.40 10.28 35.86
C ALA A 42 -12.23 9.23 36.63
N THR A 43 -13.00 9.76 37.57
CA THR A 43 -13.86 9.06 38.53
C THR A 43 -15.01 8.31 37.84
N LEU A 44 -15.22 7.05 38.25
CA LEU A 44 -16.34 6.22 37.85
C LEU A 44 -17.65 6.77 38.47
N LEU A 45 -18.61 7.19 37.64
CA LEU A 45 -20.01 7.35 38.05
C LEU A 45 -20.87 6.32 37.33
N LEU A 46 -21.46 5.43 38.12
CA LEU A 46 -22.45 4.44 37.70
C LEU A 46 -23.84 5.07 37.81
N ALA A 47 -24.62 5.17 36.73
CA ALA A 47 -26.09 5.10 36.73
C ALA A 47 -26.69 5.29 35.33
N GLY A 48 -27.63 4.41 34.96
CA GLY A 48 -28.72 4.73 34.03
C GLY A 48 -28.78 3.87 32.77
N VAL A 49 -29.54 2.77 32.83
CA VAL A 49 -30.04 2.06 31.63
C VAL A 49 -31.04 2.99 30.95
N LEU A 50 -30.66 3.56 29.80
CA LEU A 50 -31.57 4.28 28.91
C LEU A 50 -31.89 3.38 27.71
N MET A 51 -33.12 2.85 27.67
CA MET A 51 -33.67 2.19 26.50
C MET A 51 -33.85 3.25 25.40
N LEU A 52 -32.98 3.24 24.38
CA LEU A 52 -33.13 4.08 23.19
C LEU A 52 -34.07 3.39 22.19
N SER A 53 -35.23 4.00 21.98
CA SER A 53 -36.11 3.76 20.83
C SER A 53 -35.46 4.27 19.53
N PRO A 54 -35.84 3.78 18.34
CA PRO A 54 -35.22 4.19 17.08
C PRO A 54 -35.68 5.62 16.75
N ALA A 55 -34.83 6.60 17.04
CA ALA A 55 -35.05 7.98 16.67
C ALA A 55 -34.31 8.28 15.35
N SER A 56 -35.09 8.43 14.27
CA SER A 56 -34.96 9.52 13.30
C SER A 56 -33.54 9.85 12.79
N LEU A 57 -33.11 9.20 11.70
CA LEU A 57 -32.04 9.68 10.81
C LEU A 57 -32.57 10.84 9.95
N ALA A 58 -32.78 12.00 10.56
CA ALA A 58 -33.08 13.23 9.83
C ALA A 58 -32.21 14.36 10.38
N ASN A 59 -31.40 14.92 9.48
CA ASN A 59 -30.55 16.11 9.60
C ASN A 59 -29.28 15.97 10.47
N ASP A 60 -28.25 15.35 9.91
CA ASP A 60 -26.92 15.96 9.97
C ASP A 60 -26.75 16.79 8.69
N ASP A 61 -26.58 18.09 8.86
CA ASP A 61 -26.42 19.09 7.80
C ASP A 61 -25.06 18.89 7.11
N THR A 62 -24.96 17.87 6.24
CA THR A 62 -23.81 17.70 5.35
C THR A 62 -24.14 18.34 4.01
N ASP A 63 -23.55 19.49 3.73
CA ASP A 63 -23.59 20.13 2.41
C ASP A 63 -23.23 19.10 1.33
N VAL A 64 -24.04 19.01 0.27
CA VAL A 64 -23.93 17.98 -0.76
C VAL A 64 -22.71 18.27 -1.63
N ALA A 65 -21.76 17.33 -1.69
CA ALA A 65 -20.60 17.47 -2.57
C ALA A 65 -21.02 17.30 -4.03
N ASN A 66 -20.88 18.36 -4.81
CA ASN A 66 -21.27 18.35 -6.21
C ASN A 66 -20.15 17.79 -7.10
N LEU A 67 -20.22 16.50 -7.41
CA LEU A 67 -19.21 15.75 -8.18
C LEU A 67 -19.48 15.73 -9.69
N VAL A 68 -20.67 16.18 -10.10
CA VAL A 68 -21.20 16.06 -11.45
C VAL A 68 -21.31 17.46 -12.08
N ALA A 69 -21.15 17.57 -13.40
CA ALA A 69 -21.31 18.84 -14.12
C ALA A 69 -22.77 19.33 -14.10
N ASP A 70 -22.98 20.66 -14.16
CA ASP A 70 -24.31 21.27 -14.01
C ASP A 70 -25.30 20.91 -15.13
N ASP A 71 -24.79 20.51 -16.29
CA ASP A 71 -25.58 20.12 -17.46
C ASP A 71 -25.97 18.63 -17.47
N VAL A 72 -25.47 17.84 -16.52
CA VAL A 72 -25.80 16.42 -16.35
C VAL A 72 -26.91 16.27 -15.32
N ALA A 73 -27.99 15.58 -15.69
CA ALA A 73 -29.05 15.25 -14.75
C ALA A 73 -28.50 14.37 -13.63
N ALA A 74 -28.67 14.81 -12.38
CA ALA A 74 -28.14 14.14 -11.20
C ALA A 74 -29.20 13.95 -10.12
N GLY A 75 -28.96 12.96 -9.26
CA GLY A 75 -29.56 12.84 -7.94
C GLY A 75 -28.47 12.90 -6.87
N VAL A 76 -28.85 12.63 -5.62
CA VAL A 76 -27.94 12.58 -4.47
C VAL A 76 -27.83 11.15 -3.98
N LEU A 77 -26.61 10.68 -3.75
CA LEU A 77 -26.35 9.50 -2.92
C LEU A 77 -25.94 9.96 -1.52
N SER A 78 -26.73 9.61 -0.51
CA SER A 78 -26.31 9.63 0.89
C SER A 78 -25.72 8.27 1.23
N PHE A 79 -24.48 8.23 1.72
CA PHE A 79 -23.81 6.98 2.06
C PHE A 79 -23.30 6.96 3.50
N ARG A 80 -23.24 5.76 4.07
CA ARG A 80 -22.64 5.48 5.38
C ARG A 80 -22.02 4.08 5.38
N VAL A 81 -20.72 4.01 5.64
CA VAL A 81 -19.92 2.80 5.71
C VAL A 81 -19.37 2.64 7.12
N THR A 82 -19.58 1.46 7.70
CA THR A 82 -19.27 1.16 9.10
C THR A 82 -18.48 -0.14 9.24
N ASP A 83 -17.85 -0.33 10.39
CA ASP A 83 -17.37 -1.65 10.84
C ASP A 83 -18.48 -2.45 11.55
N ASP A 84 -18.16 -3.66 12.00
CA ASP A 84 -19.07 -4.52 12.78
C ASP A 84 -19.50 -3.92 14.13
N ALA A 85 -18.75 -2.94 14.66
CA ALA A 85 -19.10 -2.21 15.87
C ALA A 85 -20.01 -1.00 15.59
N GLY A 86 -20.33 -0.72 14.32
CA GLY A 86 -21.15 0.40 13.89
C GLY A 86 -20.39 1.74 13.81
N ALA A 87 -19.08 1.75 14.02
CA ALA A 87 -18.26 2.95 13.88
C ALA A 87 -18.03 3.25 12.40
N THR A 88 -18.06 4.53 12.00
CA THR A 88 -17.79 4.88 10.60
C THR A 88 -16.30 4.75 10.31
N ILE A 89 -15.99 4.18 9.14
CA ILE A 89 -14.62 3.87 8.74
C ILE A 89 -14.34 4.46 7.36
N PRO A 90 -13.10 4.94 7.10
CA PRO A 90 -12.73 5.36 5.77
C PRO A 90 -12.93 4.22 4.77
N CYS A 91 -13.33 4.57 3.56
CA CYS A 91 -13.73 3.57 2.59
C CYS A 91 -13.51 4.05 1.17
N ARG A 92 -13.55 3.09 0.24
CA ARG A 92 -13.70 3.31 -1.19
C ARG A 92 -15.09 2.89 -1.63
N LEU A 93 -15.77 3.78 -2.33
CA LEU A 93 -16.99 3.51 -3.10
C LEU A 93 -16.63 3.33 -4.58
N THR A 94 -17.16 2.29 -5.22
CA THR A 94 -17.03 2.08 -6.67
C THR A 94 -18.41 1.93 -7.30
N PHE A 95 -18.65 2.68 -8.38
CA PHE A 95 -19.93 2.72 -9.07
C PHE A 95 -19.82 1.99 -10.40
N ILE A 96 -20.68 0.99 -10.62
CA ILE A 96 -20.76 0.24 -11.88
C ILE A 96 -22.19 0.38 -12.42
N GLY A 97 -22.35 1.10 -13.52
CA GLY A 97 -23.63 1.27 -14.22
C GLY A 97 -23.55 0.81 -15.68
N GLU A 98 -24.42 1.35 -16.54
CA GLU A 98 -24.48 0.99 -17.96
C GLU A 98 -23.16 1.22 -18.72
N GLY A 99 -22.41 2.26 -18.36
CA GLY A 99 -21.08 2.55 -18.94
C GLY A 99 -19.98 1.56 -18.57
N GLY A 100 -20.26 0.59 -17.69
CA GLY A 100 -19.30 -0.42 -17.24
C GLY A 100 -18.23 0.11 -16.28
N PRO A 101 -17.21 -0.71 -15.97
CA PRO A 101 -16.09 -0.32 -15.12
C PRO A 101 -15.30 0.86 -15.69
N GLY A 102 -14.99 1.86 -14.86
CA GLY A 102 -14.16 3.01 -15.25
C GLY A 102 -14.91 4.11 -16.01
N ALA A 103 -16.24 4.03 -16.11
CA ALA A 103 -17.08 5.07 -16.70
C ALA A 103 -16.82 6.43 -16.04
N ASN A 104 -16.74 7.50 -16.84
CA ASN A 104 -16.49 8.84 -16.33
C ASN A 104 -17.79 9.48 -15.78
N LEU A 105 -18.16 9.15 -14.54
CA LEU A 105 -19.35 9.63 -13.84
C LEU A 105 -19.11 10.97 -13.13
N PHE A 106 -17.92 11.14 -12.57
CA PHE A 106 -17.56 12.30 -11.73
C PHE A 106 -16.53 13.18 -12.44
N THR A 107 -16.91 14.42 -12.72
CA THR A 107 -16.08 15.39 -13.46
C THR A 107 -15.55 16.51 -12.58
N ARG A 108 -16.12 16.70 -11.38
CA ARG A 108 -15.67 17.67 -10.37
C ARG A 108 -14.91 16.95 -9.27
N THR A 109 -13.67 16.60 -9.56
CA THR A 109 -12.86 15.75 -8.67
C THR A 109 -12.25 16.50 -7.48
N ASP A 110 -12.33 17.84 -7.47
CA ASP A 110 -11.82 18.73 -6.43
C ASP A 110 -12.86 19.12 -5.38
N ALA A 111 -14.08 18.59 -5.47
CA ALA A 111 -15.14 18.85 -4.50
C ALA A 111 -14.81 18.21 -3.15
N ARG A 112 -14.83 19.04 -2.08
CA ARG A 112 -14.54 18.64 -0.69
C ARG A 112 -13.20 17.88 -0.58
N PRO A 113 -12.07 18.50 -0.96
CA PRO A 113 -10.79 17.82 -1.18
C PRO A 113 -10.09 17.40 0.13
N THR A 114 -10.64 17.75 1.29
CA THR A 114 -10.20 17.23 2.60
C THR A 114 -11.04 16.06 3.08
N GLU A 115 -12.10 15.71 2.38
CA GLU A 115 -13.03 14.63 2.75
C GLU A 115 -13.02 13.50 1.72
N PHE A 116 -12.92 13.86 0.44
CA PHE A 116 -12.99 12.92 -0.67
C PHE A 116 -11.78 13.00 -1.61
N ALA A 117 -11.40 11.84 -2.15
CA ALA A 117 -10.63 11.74 -3.38
C ALA A 117 -11.50 11.08 -4.44
N VAL A 118 -11.72 11.77 -5.55
CA VAL A 118 -12.72 11.38 -6.55
C VAL A 118 -12.04 11.05 -7.88
N ARG A 119 -12.45 9.96 -8.51
CA ARG A 119 -12.03 9.51 -9.85
C ARG A 119 -13.25 9.20 -10.69
N ASN A 120 -13.07 8.89 -11.97
CA ASN A 120 -14.12 8.58 -12.94
C ASN A 120 -15.39 7.94 -12.33
N ASN A 121 -15.26 6.81 -11.65
CA ASN A 121 -16.37 6.10 -11.00
C ASN A 121 -16.05 5.65 -9.56
N VAL A 122 -15.10 6.32 -8.90
CA VAL A 122 -14.61 5.93 -7.57
C VAL A 122 -14.59 7.15 -6.66
N ILE A 123 -15.00 6.95 -5.41
CA ILE A 123 -14.92 7.96 -4.34
C ILE A 123 -14.24 7.31 -3.15
N TYR A 124 -13.11 7.84 -2.72
CA TYR A 124 -12.54 7.54 -1.41
C TYR A 124 -13.08 8.55 -0.40
N SER A 125 -13.41 8.10 0.80
CA SER A 125 -13.88 8.94 1.91
C SER A 125 -13.06 8.67 3.16
N VAL A 126 -12.61 9.73 3.83
CA VAL A 126 -11.90 9.62 5.13
C VAL A 126 -12.82 9.38 6.32
N SER A 127 -14.09 9.76 6.20
CA SER A 127 -15.08 9.69 7.27
C SER A 127 -15.94 8.44 7.21
N GLY A 128 -16.08 7.85 6.02
CA GLY A 128 -16.99 6.73 5.76
C GLY A 128 -18.43 7.15 5.50
N PHE A 129 -18.74 8.45 5.46
CA PHE A 129 -20.10 8.93 5.20
C PHE A 129 -20.09 10.24 4.42
N GLY A 130 -21.21 10.55 3.77
CA GLY A 130 -21.39 11.82 3.07
C GLY A 130 -22.60 11.85 2.15
N GLN A 131 -22.79 12.99 1.49
CA GLN A 131 -23.77 13.16 0.43
C GLN A 131 -23.08 13.69 -0.82
N VAL A 132 -23.26 13.01 -1.94
CA VAL A 132 -22.59 13.32 -3.22
C VAL A 132 -23.60 13.34 -4.36
N THR A 133 -23.41 14.23 -5.35
CA THR A 133 -24.19 14.13 -6.59
C THR A 133 -23.69 12.97 -7.44
N VAL A 134 -24.63 12.23 -8.04
CA VAL A 134 -24.36 11.10 -8.94
C VAL A 134 -25.27 11.26 -10.17
N PRO A 135 -24.79 11.00 -11.41
CA PRO A 135 -25.66 11.06 -12.57
C PRO A 135 -26.88 10.14 -12.41
N VAL A 136 -28.00 10.52 -13.02
CA VAL A 136 -29.22 9.69 -13.01
C VAL A 136 -28.94 8.36 -13.69
N GLY A 137 -29.32 7.27 -13.04
CA GLY A 137 -29.03 5.92 -13.53
C GLY A 137 -29.27 4.82 -12.51
N THR A 138 -28.98 3.60 -12.91
CA THR A 138 -28.94 2.44 -12.02
C THR A 138 -27.50 1.96 -11.90
N TYR A 139 -27.05 1.76 -10.67
CA TYR A 139 -25.66 1.39 -10.37
C TYR A 139 -25.62 0.27 -9.36
N THR A 140 -24.73 -0.70 -9.55
CA THR A 140 -24.21 -1.47 -8.43
C THR A 140 -23.12 -0.64 -7.75
N VAL A 141 -23.36 -0.26 -6.50
CA VAL A 141 -22.41 0.49 -5.67
C VAL A 141 -21.71 -0.49 -4.74
N TYR A 142 -20.38 -0.47 -4.74
CA TYR A 142 -19.53 -1.30 -3.89
C TYR A 142 -18.87 -0.44 -2.81
N ALA A 143 -18.78 -0.95 -1.58
CA ALA A 143 -17.95 -0.42 -0.50
C ALA A 143 -16.81 -1.39 -0.16
N SER A 144 -15.59 -0.86 0.02
CA SER A 144 -14.38 -1.62 0.35
C SER A 144 -13.40 -0.78 1.18
N ARG A 145 -12.41 -1.42 1.81
CA ARG A 145 -11.37 -0.79 2.66
C ARG A 145 -10.01 -1.52 2.53
N GLY A 146 -9.61 -1.91 1.32
CA GLY A 146 -8.41 -2.73 1.10
C GLY A 146 -8.60 -4.22 1.40
N MET A 147 -7.50 -4.96 1.29
CA MET A 147 -7.49 -6.43 1.18
C MET A 147 -7.84 -7.20 2.46
N GLU A 148 -7.79 -6.54 3.61
CA GLU A 148 -8.10 -7.15 4.91
C GLU A 148 -9.59 -7.15 5.23
N TRP A 149 -10.38 -6.39 4.45
CA TRP A 149 -11.78 -6.11 4.74
C TRP A 149 -12.69 -6.76 3.70
N SER A 150 -13.88 -7.16 4.15
CA SER A 150 -14.95 -7.64 3.27
C SER A 150 -15.39 -6.55 2.29
N ILE A 151 -16.02 -6.94 1.19
CA ILE A 151 -16.68 -6.03 0.25
C ILE A 151 -18.19 -6.15 0.43
N GLN A 152 -18.90 -5.01 0.43
CA GLN A 152 -20.36 -4.96 0.39
C GLN A 152 -20.84 -4.27 -0.88
N SER A 153 -22.03 -4.59 -1.36
CA SER A 153 -22.61 -3.94 -2.54
C SER A 153 -24.13 -3.94 -2.55
N ALA A 154 -24.72 -2.96 -3.21
CA ALA A 154 -26.16 -2.89 -3.47
C ALA A 154 -26.46 -2.26 -4.83
N ASP A 155 -27.57 -2.65 -5.44
CA ASP A 155 -28.12 -1.98 -6.61
C ASP A 155 -28.93 -0.75 -6.18
N ILE A 156 -28.53 0.42 -6.66
CA ILE A 156 -29.08 1.72 -6.29
C ILE A 156 -29.58 2.44 -7.55
N VAL A 157 -30.82 2.95 -7.49
CA VAL A 157 -31.40 3.80 -8.52
C VAL A 157 -31.27 5.26 -8.08
N ILE A 158 -30.55 6.05 -8.88
CA ILE A 158 -30.42 7.49 -8.70
C ILE A 158 -31.41 8.18 -9.62
N GLY A 159 -32.47 8.75 -9.03
CA GLY A 159 -33.46 9.55 -9.74
C GLY A 159 -33.09 11.04 -9.77
N LYS A 160 -33.59 11.77 -10.77
CA LYS A 160 -33.34 13.21 -10.91
C LYS A 160 -33.89 13.97 -9.70
N ASP A 161 -33.07 14.81 -9.08
CA ASP A 161 -33.42 15.62 -7.91
C ASP A 161 -33.93 14.77 -6.72
N GLN A 162 -33.62 13.48 -6.70
CA GLN A 162 -33.96 12.53 -5.62
C GLN A 162 -32.73 12.17 -4.80
N THR A 163 -32.95 11.77 -3.56
CA THR A 163 -31.91 11.20 -2.69
C THR A 163 -32.10 9.70 -2.55
N ALA A 164 -31.04 8.94 -2.83
CA ALA A 164 -30.93 7.52 -2.52
C ALA A 164 -29.97 7.31 -1.34
N ALA A 165 -30.20 6.26 -0.55
CA ALA A 165 -29.35 5.91 0.58
C ALA A 165 -28.57 4.62 0.30
N PHE A 166 -27.30 4.58 0.72
CA PHE A 166 -26.46 3.38 0.68
C PHE A 166 -25.75 3.19 2.03
N GLU A 167 -26.13 2.14 2.74
CA GLU A 167 -25.52 1.77 4.01
C GLU A 167 -24.78 0.43 3.85
N ALA A 168 -23.54 0.38 4.34
CA ALA A 168 -22.71 -0.82 4.28
C ALA A 168 -21.96 -1.04 5.59
N ALA A 169 -21.86 -2.30 6.01
CA ALA A 169 -21.03 -2.74 7.12
C ALA A 169 -19.91 -3.65 6.58
N LEU A 170 -18.65 -3.22 6.72
CA LEU A 170 -17.49 -3.99 6.33
C LEU A 170 -16.93 -4.74 7.54
N ARG A 171 -16.65 -6.03 7.36
CA ARG A 171 -15.99 -6.86 8.36
C ARG A 171 -14.49 -6.85 8.13
N HIS A 172 -13.71 -6.84 9.20
CA HIS A 172 -12.29 -7.13 9.14
C HIS A 172 -12.12 -8.66 9.11
N GLU A 173 -11.70 -9.20 7.96
CA GLU A 173 -11.71 -10.65 7.71
C GLU A 173 -10.33 -11.31 7.89
N VAL A 174 -9.27 -10.50 7.95
CA VAL A 174 -7.89 -10.96 8.14
C VAL A 174 -7.38 -10.47 9.49
N ASP A 175 -7.08 -11.38 10.41
CA ASP A 175 -6.44 -11.02 11.68
C ASP A 175 -5.00 -10.58 11.43
N THR A 176 -4.79 -9.26 11.48
CA THR A 176 -3.49 -8.60 11.33
C THR A 176 -2.89 -8.18 12.67
N THR A 177 -3.29 -8.80 13.78
CA THR A 177 -2.70 -8.53 15.10
C THR A 177 -1.18 -8.68 15.08
N GLY A 178 -0.46 -7.60 15.39
CA GLY A 178 1.01 -7.56 15.37
C GLY A 178 1.62 -7.26 14.00
N TRP A 179 0.80 -6.98 12.99
CA TRP A 179 1.19 -6.55 11.66
C TRP A 179 0.66 -5.13 11.38
N ILE A 180 1.21 -4.47 10.37
CA ILE A 180 0.80 -3.14 9.93
C ILE A 180 0.64 -3.18 8.41
N SER A 181 -0.49 -2.69 7.90
CA SER A 181 -0.70 -2.52 6.46
C SER A 181 0.09 -1.31 5.95
N GLY A 182 1.04 -1.55 5.05
CA GLY A 182 1.98 -0.52 4.60
C GLY A 182 2.25 -0.51 3.10
N ASP A 183 2.41 0.68 2.54
CA ASP A 183 2.92 0.89 1.19
C ASP A 183 4.15 1.79 1.20
N PHE A 184 5.23 1.27 0.61
CA PHE A 184 6.56 1.84 0.64
C PHE A 184 6.96 2.49 -0.68
N HIS A 185 6.07 2.50 -1.68
CA HIS A 185 6.35 3.01 -3.01
C HIS A 185 5.16 3.77 -3.60
N LEU A 186 4.99 5.01 -3.15
CA LEU A 186 3.86 5.88 -3.50
C LEU A 186 4.32 7.15 -4.23
N HIS A 187 3.54 7.56 -5.23
CA HIS A 187 3.77 8.77 -6.01
C HIS A 187 2.57 9.71 -6.00
N THR A 188 2.86 10.99 -6.17
CA THR A 188 1.87 12.03 -6.44
C THR A 188 2.13 12.66 -7.80
N LEU A 189 1.06 13.07 -8.48
CA LEU A 189 1.14 13.93 -9.64
C LEU A 189 1.83 15.26 -9.29
N THR A 190 1.62 15.75 -8.06
CA THR A 190 2.18 17.01 -7.55
C THR A 190 3.70 17.08 -7.65
N HIS A 191 4.41 16.01 -7.26
CA HIS A 191 5.88 16.02 -7.21
C HIS A 191 6.52 15.11 -8.26
N SER A 192 5.94 13.96 -8.57
CA SER A 192 6.47 13.04 -9.59
C SER A 192 6.03 13.39 -11.03
N GLY A 193 4.98 14.18 -11.20
CA GLY A 193 4.48 14.59 -12.52
C GLY A 193 3.76 13.47 -13.30
N HIS A 194 3.46 12.34 -12.66
CA HIS A 194 2.67 11.24 -13.23
C HIS A 194 1.74 10.62 -12.18
N GLY A 195 0.87 9.70 -12.62
CA GLY A 195 -0.29 9.27 -11.86
C GLY A 195 -1.41 10.31 -11.94
N ASP A 196 -2.46 10.12 -11.13
CA ASP A 196 -3.67 10.97 -11.17
C ASP A 196 -4.00 11.62 -9.81
N ALA A 197 -3.13 11.46 -8.81
CA ALA A 197 -3.38 11.89 -7.44
C ALA A 197 -2.48 13.05 -7.02
N ASN A 198 -3.09 14.16 -6.63
CA ASN A 198 -2.40 15.18 -5.83
C ASN A 198 -2.12 14.66 -4.40
N MET A 199 -1.48 15.49 -3.56
CA MET A 199 -1.11 15.12 -2.19
C MET A 199 -2.33 14.73 -1.33
N GLU A 200 -3.37 15.56 -1.29
CA GLU A 200 -4.60 15.27 -0.55
C GLU A 200 -5.26 13.98 -1.03
N GLU A 201 -5.43 13.83 -2.34
CA GLU A 201 -6.07 12.65 -2.93
C GLU A 201 -5.29 11.37 -2.65
N ARG A 202 -3.95 11.44 -2.68
CA ARG A 202 -3.09 10.29 -2.33
C ARG A 202 -3.31 9.89 -0.87
N VAL A 203 -3.31 10.86 0.04
CA VAL A 203 -3.53 10.62 1.47
C VAL A 203 -4.91 10.02 1.75
N ILE A 204 -5.94 10.57 1.14
CA ILE A 204 -7.31 10.09 1.31
C ILE A 204 -7.47 8.69 0.72
N SER A 205 -6.89 8.43 -0.46
CA SER A 205 -7.04 7.13 -1.12
C SER A 205 -6.36 6.00 -0.35
N PHE A 206 -5.14 6.17 0.15
CA PHE A 206 -4.50 5.11 0.91
C PHE A 206 -5.20 4.83 2.26
N VAL A 207 -5.76 5.85 2.92
CA VAL A 207 -6.52 5.64 4.16
C VAL A 207 -7.86 4.97 3.85
N GLY A 208 -8.47 5.31 2.72
CA GLY A 208 -9.66 4.66 2.18
C GLY A 208 -9.43 3.18 1.84
N GLU A 209 -8.23 2.81 1.40
CA GLU A 209 -7.79 1.42 1.18
C GLU A 209 -7.20 0.74 2.43
N GLY A 210 -7.34 1.37 3.61
CA GLY A 210 -6.97 0.74 4.88
C GLY A 210 -5.47 0.71 5.17
N LEU A 211 -4.63 1.49 4.47
CA LEU A 211 -3.22 1.59 4.83
C LEU A 211 -3.02 2.35 6.15
N GLU A 212 -2.13 1.82 6.96
CA GLU A 212 -1.75 2.34 8.28
C GLU A 212 -0.34 2.94 8.29
N PHE A 213 0.49 2.57 7.32
CA PHE A 213 1.84 3.10 7.12
C PHE A 213 2.09 3.45 5.65
N ALA A 214 2.60 4.65 5.38
CA ALA A 214 2.84 5.11 4.02
C ALA A 214 4.19 5.85 3.90
N VAL A 215 5.01 5.44 2.93
CA VAL A 215 6.25 6.17 2.59
C VAL A 215 6.00 7.04 1.36
N ALA A 216 6.28 8.33 1.48
CA ALA A 216 6.10 9.29 0.39
C ALA A 216 7.34 9.27 -0.53
N THR A 217 7.30 8.56 -1.65
CA THR A 217 8.48 8.27 -2.48
C THR A 217 8.36 8.88 -3.88
N ASP A 218 8.04 10.17 -3.96
CA ASP A 218 8.06 10.85 -5.26
C ASP A 218 9.46 10.85 -5.89
N HIS A 219 9.49 10.88 -7.22
CA HIS A 219 10.74 10.84 -7.98
C HIS A 219 11.66 12.01 -7.63
N ASN A 220 12.84 11.69 -7.07
CA ASN A 220 13.88 12.66 -6.77
C ASN A 220 13.36 13.87 -5.96
N HIS A 221 12.38 13.64 -5.08
CA HIS A 221 11.84 14.64 -4.16
C HIS A 221 11.70 14.04 -2.76
N ASN A 222 12.15 14.75 -1.73
CA ASN A 222 11.94 14.30 -0.35
C ASN A 222 10.54 14.72 0.10
N THR A 223 9.53 13.92 -0.25
CA THR A 223 8.13 14.27 0.01
C THR A 223 7.78 13.98 1.46
N ASP A 224 7.00 14.87 2.08
CA ASP A 224 6.43 14.67 3.41
C ASP A 224 4.89 14.79 3.34
N TYR A 225 4.19 13.71 3.67
CA TYR A 225 2.72 13.70 3.76
C TYR A 225 2.21 14.28 5.08
N GLY A 226 3.05 14.48 6.10
CA GLY A 226 2.65 14.92 7.44
C GLY A 226 1.79 16.18 7.46
N PRO A 227 2.18 17.27 6.77
CA PRO A 227 1.35 18.49 6.69
C PRO A 227 -0.03 18.24 6.07
N THR A 228 -0.12 17.37 5.07
CA THR A 228 -1.38 17.02 4.41
C THR A 228 -2.27 16.16 5.31
N VAL A 229 -1.69 15.16 5.99
CA VAL A 229 -2.37 14.34 7.00
C VAL A 229 -2.97 15.21 8.11
N HIS A 230 -2.18 16.17 8.61
CA HIS A 230 -2.63 17.10 9.65
C HIS A 230 -3.75 18.03 9.16
N LYS A 231 -3.62 18.57 7.95
CA LYS A 231 -4.65 19.41 7.31
C LYS A 231 -5.98 18.67 7.17
N ILE A 232 -5.95 17.38 6.85
CA ILE A 232 -7.14 16.52 6.71
C ILE A 232 -7.68 16.10 8.09
N GLY A 233 -6.85 16.10 9.14
CA GLY A 233 -7.24 15.73 10.50
C GLY A 233 -7.27 14.22 10.75
N ILE A 234 -6.44 13.46 10.03
CA ILE A 234 -6.38 11.98 10.10
C ILE A 234 -5.08 11.45 10.70
N ASP A 235 -4.39 12.26 11.51
CA ASP A 235 -3.15 11.87 12.22
C ASP A 235 -3.28 10.58 13.04
N HIS A 236 -4.50 10.25 13.46
CA HIS A 236 -4.83 9.06 14.25
C HIS A 236 -5.08 7.80 13.40
N ARG A 237 -5.06 7.90 12.07
CA ARG A 237 -5.39 6.79 11.15
C ARG A 237 -4.20 6.23 10.40
N VAL A 238 -3.13 7.00 10.23
CA VAL A 238 -1.98 6.62 9.40
C VAL A 238 -0.69 7.22 9.94
N THR A 239 0.38 6.45 9.86
CA THR A 239 1.75 6.94 10.05
C THR A 239 2.39 7.15 8.68
N THR A 240 2.87 8.37 8.42
CA THR A 240 3.57 8.67 7.17
C THR A 240 5.05 8.90 7.41
N VAL A 241 5.88 8.46 6.47
CA VAL A 241 7.32 8.63 6.50
C VAL A 241 7.79 9.39 5.26
N THR A 242 8.62 10.40 5.48
CA THR A 242 9.32 11.10 4.40
C THR A 242 10.24 10.13 3.68
N GLY A 243 10.06 10.01 2.37
CA GLY A 243 10.90 9.20 1.51
C GLY A 243 11.24 9.92 0.21
N ASN A 244 11.87 9.18 -0.70
CA ASN A 244 12.24 9.63 -2.04
C ASN A 244 12.47 8.39 -2.91
N GLU A 245 11.85 8.31 -4.09
CA GLU A 245 12.32 7.38 -5.12
C GLU A 245 13.49 8.04 -5.85
N VAL A 246 14.70 7.66 -5.46
CA VAL A 246 15.93 8.15 -6.07
C VAL A 246 16.10 7.46 -7.43
N SER A 247 15.60 8.13 -8.46
CA SER A 247 15.61 7.63 -9.83
C SER A 247 16.89 8.05 -10.57
N THR A 248 17.68 7.06 -10.98
CA THR A 248 18.99 7.26 -11.61
C THR A 248 19.15 6.46 -12.90
N PRO A 249 20.16 6.74 -13.74
CA PRO A 249 20.47 5.93 -14.91
C PRO A 249 20.85 4.48 -14.62
N ILE A 250 21.09 4.08 -13.36
CA ILE A 250 21.39 2.69 -13.02
C ILE A 250 20.20 1.95 -12.46
N GLY A 251 19.14 2.62 -12.02
CA GLY A 251 18.01 2.01 -11.33
C GLY A 251 17.26 3.01 -10.46
N HIS A 252 16.15 2.57 -9.90
CA HIS A 252 15.38 3.35 -8.94
C HIS A 252 15.44 2.71 -7.56
N PHE A 253 15.50 3.54 -6.53
CA PHE A 253 15.65 3.10 -5.15
C PHE A 253 14.82 3.99 -4.23
N ASN A 254 13.94 3.40 -3.42
CA ASN A 254 13.33 4.15 -2.35
C ASN A 254 14.33 4.30 -1.20
N ALA A 255 14.40 5.52 -0.65
CA ALA A 255 15.16 5.84 0.53
C ALA A 255 14.25 6.44 1.60
N PHE A 256 14.24 5.88 2.81
CA PHE A 256 13.39 6.32 3.93
C PHE A 256 13.85 5.74 5.27
N PRO A 257 13.58 6.35 6.43
CA PRO A 257 13.06 7.71 6.61
C PRO A 257 14.11 8.78 6.30
N LEU A 258 13.69 9.86 5.64
CA LEU A 258 14.53 11.01 5.30
C LEU A 258 14.14 12.27 6.08
N ASP A 259 15.05 13.23 6.15
CA ASP A 259 14.69 14.61 6.49
C ASP A 259 14.14 15.29 5.21
N PRO A 260 12.95 15.93 5.22
CA PRO A 260 12.39 16.57 4.02
C PRO A 260 13.26 17.70 3.47
N GLN A 261 14.09 18.33 4.30
CA GLN A 261 15.01 19.41 3.91
C GLN A 261 16.37 18.91 3.44
N ARG A 262 16.61 17.59 3.46
CA ARG A 262 17.89 17.04 3.04
C ARG A 262 18.20 17.33 1.57
N LYS A 263 19.48 17.29 1.22
CA LYS A 263 19.87 17.36 -0.18
C LYS A 263 19.48 16.07 -0.91
N ILE A 264 18.80 16.21 -2.03
CA ILE A 264 18.48 15.07 -2.91
C ILE A 264 19.78 14.50 -3.50
N PRO A 265 20.00 13.17 -3.48
CA PRO A 265 21.13 12.55 -4.15
C PRO A 265 21.22 12.94 -5.63
N PRO A 266 22.42 13.05 -6.23
CA PRO A 266 22.55 13.40 -7.64
C PRO A 266 21.82 12.39 -8.54
N PRO A 267 20.85 12.82 -9.37
CA PRO A 267 20.02 11.90 -10.15
C PRO A 267 20.79 11.28 -11.32
N ASP A 268 21.95 11.82 -11.69
CA ASP A 268 22.80 11.30 -12.77
C ASP A 268 23.86 10.30 -12.29
N LEU A 269 23.87 9.95 -10.99
CA LEU A 269 24.87 9.08 -10.41
C LEU A 269 24.75 7.64 -10.95
N ARG A 270 25.88 7.08 -11.40
CA ARG A 270 25.94 5.76 -12.07
C ARG A 270 26.65 4.68 -11.28
N ASN A 271 26.95 4.94 -10.00
CA ASN A 271 27.63 3.99 -9.14
C ASN A 271 26.80 3.75 -7.88
N ALA A 272 26.30 2.52 -7.70
CA ALA A 272 25.42 2.21 -6.58
C ALA A 272 26.11 2.35 -5.23
N ARG A 273 27.41 2.00 -5.11
CA ARG A 273 28.13 2.14 -3.84
C ARG A 273 28.23 3.61 -3.41
N ALA A 274 28.54 4.49 -4.35
CA ALA A 274 28.55 5.92 -4.10
C ALA A 274 27.15 6.44 -3.75
N LEU A 275 26.12 5.98 -4.46
CA LEU A 275 24.73 6.37 -4.21
C LEU A 275 24.27 5.95 -2.82
N PHE A 276 24.46 4.68 -2.47
CA PHE A 276 24.03 4.13 -1.19
C PHE A 276 24.80 4.77 -0.04
N LYS A 277 26.10 5.02 -0.21
CA LYS A 277 26.87 5.81 0.75
C LYS A 277 26.27 7.21 0.96
N LEU A 278 25.91 7.94 -0.09
CA LEU A 278 25.27 9.25 0.04
C LEU A 278 23.89 9.19 0.72
N ILE A 279 23.14 8.11 0.50
CA ILE A 279 21.86 7.90 1.19
C ILE A 279 22.09 7.64 2.70
N ARG A 280 23.10 6.85 3.05
CA ARG A 280 23.40 6.42 4.43
C ARG A 280 24.18 7.42 5.26
N ASP A 281 24.98 8.28 4.63
CA ASP A 281 25.85 9.26 5.30
C ASP A 281 25.08 10.38 6.02
N GLU A 282 23.75 10.42 5.89
CA GLU A 282 22.92 11.48 6.46
C GLU A 282 22.06 10.98 7.62
N THR A 283 22.19 11.64 8.77
CA THR A 283 21.35 11.41 9.93
C THR A 283 20.07 12.23 9.77
N ASN A 284 18.92 11.57 9.71
CA ASN A 284 17.64 12.25 9.91
C ASN A 284 17.50 12.72 11.37
N GLN A 285 16.48 13.52 11.65
CA GLN A 285 16.17 14.02 13.01
C GLN A 285 16.02 12.91 14.07
N TYR A 286 15.81 11.67 13.66
CA TYR A 286 15.65 10.51 14.54
C TYR A 286 16.97 9.76 14.79
N GLY A 287 18.07 10.15 14.14
CA GLY A 287 19.34 9.42 14.20
C GLY A 287 19.27 8.02 13.57
N VAL A 288 18.29 7.79 12.70
CA VAL A 288 18.06 6.49 12.04
C VAL A 288 18.76 6.48 10.69
N THR A 289 19.48 5.40 10.41
CA THR A 289 20.06 5.17 9.09
C THR A 289 18.94 4.83 8.09
N PRO A 290 18.80 5.55 6.96
CA PRO A 290 17.72 5.30 6.01
C PRO A 290 17.81 3.91 5.37
N VAL A 291 16.69 3.20 5.31
CA VAL A 291 16.46 2.01 4.48
C VAL A 291 16.63 2.37 3.01
N ILE A 292 17.28 1.48 2.26
CA ILE A 292 17.37 1.51 0.81
C ILE A 292 16.59 0.30 0.28
N GLN A 293 15.43 0.56 -0.30
CA GLN A 293 14.65 -0.43 -1.01
C GLN A 293 14.97 -0.37 -2.50
N LEU A 294 15.30 -1.52 -3.09
CA LEU A 294 15.43 -1.63 -4.53
C LEU A 294 14.06 -1.77 -5.18
N ASN A 295 13.71 -0.82 -6.02
CA ASN A 295 12.43 -0.80 -6.71
C ASN A 295 12.48 -1.57 -8.02
N HIS A 296 11.33 -2.18 -8.35
CA HIS A 296 11.00 -2.88 -9.58
C HIS A 296 12.24 -3.45 -10.30
N PRO A 297 12.97 -4.39 -9.65
CA PRO A 297 14.38 -4.69 -9.95
C PRO A 297 14.68 -5.18 -11.36
N ARG A 298 13.63 -5.50 -12.13
CA ARG A 298 13.67 -6.02 -13.49
C ARG A 298 12.71 -5.32 -14.47
N TRP A 299 12.10 -4.17 -14.15
CA TRP A 299 11.25 -3.44 -15.10
C TRP A 299 12.03 -3.01 -16.36
N TYR A 300 11.56 -3.42 -17.56
CA TYR A 300 12.14 -2.97 -18.82
C TYR A 300 12.41 -1.46 -18.88
N GLY A 301 13.67 -1.06 -19.07
CA GLY A 301 14.03 0.34 -19.33
C GLY A 301 14.41 1.19 -18.10
N ILE A 302 14.17 0.77 -16.87
CA ILE A 302 14.50 1.56 -15.65
C ILE A 302 15.12 0.76 -14.50
N ASP A 303 15.37 -0.54 -14.70
CA ASP A 303 15.72 -1.46 -13.62
C ASP A 303 17.21 -1.55 -13.27
N TYR A 304 17.46 -1.89 -12.01
CA TYR A 304 18.82 -2.05 -11.50
C TYR A 304 19.53 -3.31 -11.98
N PHE A 305 18.88 -4.47 -11.92
CA PHE A 305 19.57 -5.75 -12.12
C PHE A 305 20.09 -5.91 -13.53
N ARG A 306 19.35 -5.55 -14.58
CA ARG A 306 19.91 -5.64 -15.95
C ARG A 306 20.93 -4.53 -16.23
N ARG A 307 20.69 -3.31 -15.77
CA ARG A 307 21.63 -2.18 -15.95
C ARG A 307 22.98 -2.44 -15.28
N THR A 308 22.98 -3.22 -14.21
CA THR A 308 24.20 -3.66 -13.53
C THR A 308 24.60 -5.09 -13.84
N GLY A 309 23.93 -5.79 -14.75
CA GLY A 309 24.33 -7.15 -15.17
C GLY A 309 24.28 -8.20 -14.06
N LEU A 310 23.28 -8.15 -13.17
CA LEU A 310 23.00 -9.24 -12.24
C LEU A 310 22.51 -10.47 -13.02
N ASP A 311 23.31 -11.53 -12.96
CA ASP A 311 22.98 -12.83 -13.50
C ASP A 311 21.76 -13.42 -12.75
N PRO A 312 20.65 -13.69 -13.46
CA PRO A 312 19.41 -14.18 -12.85
C PRO A 312 19.48 -15.63 -12.37
N VAL A 313 20.52 -16.39 -12.75
CA VAL A 313 20.69 -17.80 -12.37
C VAL A 313 21.57 -17.92 -11.14
N ILE A 314 22.71 -17.21 -11.13
CA ILE A 314 23.67 -17.32 -10.04
C ILE A 314 23.61 -16.15 -9.05
N GLY A 315 22.91 -15.06 -9.35
CA GLY A 315 22.77 -13.92 -8.41
C GLY A 315 24.07 -13.15 -8.19
N THR A 316 24.89 -12.98 -9.23
CA THR A 316 26.13 -12.19 -9.18
C THR A 316 26.18 -11.16 -10.30
N SER A 317 26.89 -10.07 -10.05
CA SER A 317 27.22 -9.07 -11.06
C SER A 317 28.72 -8.79 -11.03
N GLU A 318 29.32 -8.67 -12.22
CA GLU A 318 30.71 -8.23 -12.40
C GLU A 318 30.80 -6.70 -12.59
N SER A 319 29.67 -5.99 -12.61
CA SER A 319 29.65 -4.56 -12.87
C SER A 319 30.29 -3.78 -11.71
N PRO A 320 31.21 -2.84 -11.98
CA PRO A 320 31.76 -1.97 -10.94
C PRO A 320 30.72 -1.00 -10.35
N SER A 321 29.57 -0.85 -11.03
CA SER A 321 28.43 -0.07 -10.57
C SER A 321 27.46 -0.86 -9.69
N TYR A 322 27.66 -2.18 -9.55
CA TYR A 322 26.84 -3.02 -8.70
C TYR A 322 27.22 -2.92 -7.21
N SER A 323 26.20 -2.94 -6.38
CA SER A 323 26.26 -3.07 -4.93
C SER A 323 25.03 -3.85 -4.47
N SER A 324 25.24 -4.83 -3.60
CA SER A 324 24.18 -5.55 -2.91
C SER A 324 23.80 -4.91 -1.57
N ASP A 325 24.34 -3.73 -1.27
CA ASP A 325 24.17 -2.98 -0.02
C ASP A 325 22.84 -2.20 0.05
N PHE A 326 21.76 -2.86 -0.40
CA PHE A 326 20.37 -2.43 -0.22
C PHE A 326 19.71 -3.34 0.84
N ASP A 327 18.69 -2.82 1.54
CA ASP A 327 18.08 -3.50 2.69
C ASP A 327 16.89 -4.37 2.29
N SER A 328 16.13 -3.94 1.27
CA SER A 328 14.95 -4.64 0.78
C SER A 328 14.84 -4.53 -0.74
N LEU A 329 13.99 -5.35 -1.34
CA LEU A 329 13.67 -5.27 -2.76
C LEU A 329 12.20 -5.59 -2.99
N GLU A 330 11.62 -4.99 -4.02
CA GLU A 330 10.26 -5.29 -4.45
C GLU A 330 10.21 -6.63 -5.20
N VAL A 331 9.74 -7.68 -4.53
CA VAL A 331 9.47 -8.99 -5.17
C VAL A 331 8.23 -8.94 -6.06
N PHE A 332 7.32 -8.00 -5.78
CA PHE A 332 6.11 -7.74 -6.52
C PHE A 332 5.89 -6.23 -6.62
N ASN A 333 5.87 -5.72 -7.84
CA ASN A 333 5.49 -4.36 -8.20
C ASN A 333 4.87 -4.49 -9.60
N ASP A 334 3.56 -4.29 -9.73
CA ASP A 334 2.84 -4.61 -10.97
C ASP A 334 2.03 -3.43 -11.50
N ASN A 335 2.13 -3.23 -12.81
CA ASN A 335 1.24 -2.43 -13.64
C ASN A 335 0.52 -3.40 -14.60
N PRO A 336 -0.80 -3.28 -14.83
CA PRO A 336 -1.52 -4.14 -15.75
C PRO A 336 -0.79 -4.31 -17.10
N GLY A 337 -0.43 -5.56 -17.45
CA GLY A 337 0.32 -5.90 -18.67
C GLY A 337 1.85 -5.91 -18.54
N TRP A 338 2.39 -5.38 -17.45
CA TRP A 338 3.83 -5.36 -17.11
C TRP A 338 4.21 -6.35 -16.00
N GLY A 339 3.25 -7.17 -15.56
CA GLY A 339 3.49 -8.22 -14.57
C GLY A 339 4.61 -9.19 -14.96
N TYR A 340 4.92 -10.11 -14.06
CA TYR A 340 6.03 -11.03 -14.26
C TYR A 340 5.63 -12.24 -15.11
N TYR A 341 6.65 -12.85 -15.72
CA TYR A 341 6.59 -14.16 -16.35
C TYR A 341 7.40 -15.13 -15.47
N ASN A 342 6.79 -16.24 -15.07
CA ASN A 342 7.47 -17.32 -14.37
C ASN A 342 7.79 -18.46 -15.36
N ASP A 343 9.07 -18.59 -15.72
CA ASP A 343 9.54 -19.64 -16.64
C ASP A 343 9.46 -21.05 -16.06
N ASP A 344 9.29 -21.19 -14.75
CA ASP A 344 9.05 -22.47 -14.08
C ASP A 344 7.58 -22.94 -14.18
N ILE A 345 6.65 -22.09 -14.64
CA ILE A 345 5.23 -22.44 -14.80
C ILE A 345 4.92 -22.67 -16.29
N PRO A 346 4.73 -23.93 -16.73
CA PRO A 346 4.36 -24.23 -18.11
C PRO A 346 3.03 -23.56 -18.48
N GLY A 347 3.05 -22.72 -19.52
CA GLY A 347 1.86 -22.05 -20.03
C GLY A 347 1.55 -20.69 -19.40
N ASP A 348 2.41 -20.18 -18.51
CA ASP A 348 2.30 -18.80 -18.03
C ASP A 348 2.46 -17.83 -19.21
N PRO A 349 1.47 -16.95 -19.50
CA PRO A 349 1.56 -16.04 -20.63
C PRO A 349 2.74 -15.07 -20.47
N PRO A 350 3.53 -14.81 -21.53
CA PRO A 350 4.60 -13.83 -21.47
C PRO A 350 4.02 -12.46 -21.14
N ARG A 351 4.46 -11.87 -20.02
CA ARG A 351 4.13 -10.51 -19.63
C ARG A 351 5.29 -9.56 -19.96
N GLY A 352 4.96 -8.31 -20.29
CA GLY A 352 5.80 -7.44 -21.13
C GLY A 352 7.12 -6.94 -20.54
N SER A 353 7.41 -7.14 -19.25
CA SER A 353 8.54 -6.45 -18.60
C SER A 353 9.84 -7.26 -18.52
N ASN A 354 9.80 -8.59 -18.31
CA ASN A 354 11.01 -9.39 -18.20
C ASN A 354 10.79 -10.91 -18.31
N ARG A 355 11.84 -11.65 -18.71
CA ARG A 355 11.87 -13.12 -18.76
C ARG A 355 12.16 -13.76 -17.40
N HIS A 356 12.74 -13.00 -16.47
CA HIS A 356 13.12 -13.49 -15.15
C HIS A 356 12.28 -12.80 -14.07
N TRP A 357 11.70 -13.59 -13.19
CA TRP A 357 10.92 -13.10 -12.06
C TRP A 357 11.82 -12.71 -10.88
N VAL A 358 11.47 -11.62 -10.21
CA VAL A 358 12.29 -11.01 -9.14
C VAL A 358 12.35 -11.89 -7.88
N LEU A 359 11.32 -12.70 -7.61
CA LEU A 359 11.38 -13.63 -6.48
C LEU A 359 12.48 -14.69 -6.67
N GLY A 360 12.78 -15.09 -7.91
CA GLY A 360 13.92 -15.94 -8.23
C GLY A 360 15.26 -15.25 -7.91
N ASP A 361 15.41 -13.97 -8.26
CA ASP A 361 16.58 -13.19 -7.87
C ASP A 361 16.72 -13.11 -6.36
N TRP A 362 15.62 -12.88 -5.65
CA TRP A 362 15.61 -12.80 -4.19
C TRP A 362 16.11 -14.11 -3.56
N PHE A 363 15.60 -15.26 -4.01
CA PHE A 363 16.12 -16.56 -3.55
C PHE A 363 17.59 -16.76 -3.88
N ASN A 364 18.03 -16.38 -5.09
CA ASN A 364 19.43 -16.48 -5.48
C ASN A 364 20.33 -15.60 -4.59
N LEU A 365 19.91 -14.39 -4.25
CA LEU A 365 20.64 -13.52 -3.34
C LEU A 365 20.68 -14.12 -1.92
N LEU A 366 19.56 -14.63 -1.40
CA LEU A 366 19.49 -15.31 -0.10
C LEU A 366 20.42 -16.54 -0.03
N ASN A 367 20.48 -17.33 -1.10
CA ASN A 367 21.34 -18.50 -1.22
C ASN A 367 22.83 -18.14 -1.20
N ARG A 368 23.19 -16.91 -1.57
CA ARG A 368 24.55 -16.38 -1.47
C ARG A 368 24.88 -15.79 -0.10
N GLY A 369 23.95 -15.86 0.85
CA GLY A 369 24.14 -15.35 2.20
C GLY A 369 23.79 -13.87 2.36
N TYR A 370 23.23 -13.22 1.34
CA TYR A 370 22.61 -11.92 1.56
C TYR A 370 21.42 -12.07 2.50
N ARG A 371 21.23 -11.06 3.34
CA ARG A 371 20.11 -10.98 4.27
C ARG A 371 19.51 -9.60 4.10
N TYR A 372 18.22 -9.60 3.85
CA TYR A 372 17.38 -8.43 3.66
C TYR A 372 16.39 -8.50 4.82
N THR A 373 16.51 -7.57 5.77
CA THR A 373 15.77 -7.59 7.04
C THR A 373 14.87 -6.39 7.16
#